data_AF-Q11FT9-F1
#
_entry.id   AF-Q11FT9-F1
#
_cell.length_a   1.000
_cell.length_b   1.000
_cell.length_c   1.000
_cell.angle_alpha   90.00
_cell.angle_beta   90.00
_cell.angle_gamma   90.00
#
_symmetry.space_group_name_H-M   'P 1'
#
loop_
_entity.id
_entity.type
_entity.pdbx_description
1 polymer ?
#
loop_
_entity_poly.entity_id
_entity_poly.type
_entity_poly.pdbx_seq_one_letter_code
_entity_poly.pdbx_strand_id
1 'polypeptide(L)'
;MRFRYGDVFRFQRLLRIFFYTSNADKLIQARLIFMRSGYQLTHYRSRHEPYDEDYSLDTQGLLTQALKQVSQEFERRSVLFVEDTSLRIEALSGATDYPGTRVKEWFSETSFAELDRQIALRGGDRRCTVKSDIALRLPTLSRPVFFHGETSGCVAEAAPTFTTSPQYPWLTPDTFNGWFVPEGTKRRLGEMEFEESLSYDFRAKSLTLLVERLEELNAVVNLGRWNHVVRQAADAEREVGSQLSLLPLDRRDVLIVIGHKCAGKSTFSDFLMGRRAGVFALEGSTLLRQIAEEVGITISNSADAMTFLEKRGWNIVAKRAADYIARENADINIVTGMRTVEEVLWLRSMLPAARVVLIEADSRTRFERHVKRARSDDAQTFKEFARLDEEQMRFGALRVAHEIADVVVRNDSDLLSYFRRIDELVSTIDTLPYGRQSPSELHRSLRALRKIGRAATCDEIAAMTAEQGFAVRKYNNNRALKSVPEFATRLEKRGDLLHYRLSPRGPALLQLLDLIAMPASTETVGAHPSE
;
A
#
# COMPACT_ATOMS: atom_id res chain seq x y z
N MET A 1 -5.70 24.40 -0.73
CA MET A 1 -6.27 24.21 0.62
C MET A 1 -5.20 24.65 1.61
N ARG A 2 -5.39 25.72 2.40
CA ARG A 2 -4.36 26.15 3.37
C ARG A 2 -4.41 25.22 4.58
N PHE A 3 -3.33 24.48 4.80
CA PHE A 3 -3.15 23.57 5.95
C PHE A 3 -3.16 24.36 7.26
N ARG A 4 -3.71 23.76 8.34
CA ARG A 4 -3.73 24.35 9.68
C ARG A 4 -2.66 23.68 10.55
N TYR A 5 -2.16 24.40 11.56
CA TYR A 5 -1.17 23.92 12.53
C TYR A 5 -1.52 22.54 13.16
N GLY A 6 -2.81 22.21 13.30
CA GLY A 6 -3.27 20.92 13.82
C GLY A 6 -3.07 19.72 12.88
N ASP A 7 -2.86 19.95 11.59
CA ASP A 7 -2.70 18.87 10.61
C ASP A 7 -1.32 18.18 10.72
N VAL A 8 -0.32 18.88 11.25
CA VAL A 8 1.04 18.34 11.51
C VAL A 8 1.01 17.19 12.54
N PHE A 9 0.09 17.24 13.50
CA PHE A 9 -0.04 16.23 14.54
C PHE A 9 -0.87 15.00 14.13
N ARG A 10 -1.47 14.99 12.93
CA ARG A 10 -2.16 13.80 12.39
C ARG A 10 -1.19 12.74 11.88
N PHE A 11 0.05 13.11 11.57
CA PHE A 11 1.05 12.23 10.96
C PHE A 11 1.94 11.59 12.04
N GLN A 12 1.93 10.26 12.14
CA GLN A 12 2.67 9.52 13.18
C GLN A 12 4.19 9.44 12.92
N ARG A 13 4.67 9.82 11.73
CA ARG A 13 6.08 9.76 11.34
C ARG A 13 6.51 11.06 10.65
N LEU A 14 7.47 11.79 11.24
CA LEU A 14 8.10 12.96 10.63
C LEU A 14 9.55 12.63 10.27
N LEU A 15 9.97 13.03 9.05
CA LEU A 15 11.37 12.94 8.64
C LEU A 15 12.24 13.88 9.50
N ARG A 16 13.41 13.39 9.95
CA ARG A 16 14.42 14.22 10.60
C ARG A 16 15.24 14.95 9.54
N ILE A 17 15.24 16.27 9.59
CA ILE A 17 15.87 17.13 8.58
C ILE A 17 17.14 17.75 9.15
N PHE A 18 18.24 17.58 8.42
CA PHE A 18 19.54 18.14 8.73
C PHE A 18 19.95 19.15 7.68
N PHE A 19 20.41 20.32 8.13
CA PHE A 19 21.06 21.30 7.27
C PHE A 19 22.55 21.32 7.57
N TYR A 20 23.35 21.04 6.55
CA TYR A 20 24.80 21.22 6.61
C TYR A 20 25.18 22.59 6.07
N THR A 21 25.63 23.44 6.98
CA THR A 21 26.17 24.76 6.65
C THR A 21 27.07 25.24 7.79
N SER A 22 28.15 25.93 7.44
CA SER A 22 29.00 26.66 8.37
C SER A 22 28.50 28.09 8.63
N ASN A 23 27.57 28.60 7.80
CA ASN A 23 27.04 29.95 7.91
C ASN A 23 25.82 30.00 8.85
N ALA A 24 25.95 30.77 9.94
CA ALA A 24 24.90 30.91 10.95
C ALA A 24 23.65 31.63 10.41
N ASP A 25 23.81 32.61 9.54
CA ASP A 25 22.71 33.40 8.98
C ASP A 25 21.85 32.56 8.04
N LYS A 26 22.50 31.75 7.18
CA LYS A 26 21.83 30.74 6.34
C LYS A 26 21.00 29.79 7.21
N LEU A 27 21.57 29.31 8.32
CA LEU A 27 20.88 28.41 9.24
C LEU A 27 19.66 29.06 9.90
N ILE A 28 19.77 30.32 10.36
CA ILE A 28 18.66 31.03 11.01
C ILE A 28 17.54 31.26 10.00
N GLN A 29 17.88 31.69 8.77
CA GLN A 29 16.90 31.85 7.68
C GLN A 29 16.15 30.54 7.41
N ALA A 30 16.88 29.44 7.22
CA ALA A 30 16.30 28.13 6.98
C ALA A 30 15.41 27.67 8.14
N ARG A 31 15.83 27.86 9.39
CA ARG A 31 15.02 27.54 10.57
C ARG A 31 13.69 28.29 10.58
N LEU A 32 13.70 29.58 10.28
CA LEU A 32 12.48 30.40 10.29
C LEU A 32 11.49 29.96 9.20
N ILE A 33 11.97 29.65 8.00
CA ILE A 33 11.12 29.15 6.91
C ILE A 33 10.52 27.78 7.28
N PHE A 34 11.34 26.86 7.81
CA PHE A 34 10.86 25.52 8.21
C PHE A 34 9.85 25.58 9.36
N MET A 35 10.08 26.44 10.37
CA MET A 35 9.14 26.61 11.48
C MET A 35 7.77 27.13 11.05
N ARG A 36 7.71 27.99 10.01
CA ARG A 36 6.43 28.47 9.46
C ARG A 36 5.55 27.35 8.91
N SER A 37 6.17 26.27 8.43
CA SER A 37 5.49 25.05 7.97
C SER A 37 5.46 23.93 9.02
N GLY A 38 5.84 24.21 10.27
CA GLY A 38 5.79 23.25 11.37
C GLY A 38 6.94 22.23 11.41
N TYR A 39 8.02 22.45 10.66
CA TYR A 39 9.19 21.58 10.65
C TYR A 39 10.29 22.04 11.61
N GLN A 40 10.94 21.06 12.24
CA GLN A 40 12.15 21.30 13.04
C GLN A 40 13.40 21.01 12.20
N LEU A 41 14.30 21.99 12.13
CA LEU A 41 15.56 21.87 11.41
C LEU A 41 16.74 21.63 12.36
N THR A 42 17.39 20.46 12.22
CA THR A 42 18.57 20.11 13.02
C THR A 42 19.82 20.66 12.35
N HIS A 43 20.63 21.41 13.10
CA HIS A 43 21.93 21.87 12.59
C HIS A 43 22.96 20.75 12.73
N TYR A 44 23.71 20.50 11.66
CA TYR A 44 24.84 19.58 11.72
C TYR A 44 26.14 20.34 11.44
N ARG A 45 27.07 20.28 12.41
CA ARG A 45 28.43 20.82 12.31
C ARG A 45 29.39 19.65 12.25
N SER A 46 30.07 19.45 11.12
CA SER A 46 31.21 18.52 11.04
C SER A 46 32.40 19.09 11.82
N ARG A 47 33.29 18.20 12.29
CA ARG A 47 34.59 18.54 12.89
C ARG A 47 35.68 18.86 11.86
N HIS A 48 35.36 18.83 10.57
CA HIS A 48 36.26 19.21 9.49
C HIS A 48 35.71 20.46 8.79
N GLU A 49 36.57 21.48 8.66
CA GLU A 49 36.26 22.65 7.84
C GLU A 49 36.00 22.19 6.39
N PRO A 50 35.01 22.79 5.71
CA PRO A 50 34.56 22.29 4.45
C PRO A 50 35.47 22.80 3.32
N TYR A 51 35.70 21.89 2.36
CA TYR A 51 36.06 22.12 0.95
C TYR A 51 37.53 22.01 0.53
N ASP A 52 37.81 21.00 -0.30
CA ASP A 52 38.55 21.20 -1.55
C ASP A 52 37.48 21.53 -2.61
N GLU A 53 37.19 22.81 -2.81
CA GLU A 53 36.25 23.26 -3.85
C GLU A 53 36.94 23.15 -5.22
N ASP A 54 36.72 22.02 -5.91
CA ASP A 54 37.12 21.87 -7.30
C ASP A 54 36.15 22.67 -8.19
N TYR A 55 36.43 23.97 -8.33
CA TYR A 55 35.65 24.91 -9.15
C TYR A 55 35.67 24.59 -10.66
N SER A 56 36.30 23.49 -11.09
CA SER A 56 36.15 22.97 -12.45
C SER A 56 34.80 22.27 -12.69
N LEU A 57 34.07 21.93 -11.61
CA LEU A 57 32.76 21.28 -11.65
C LEU A 57 31.60 22.28 -11.73
N ASP A 58 30.48 21.86 -12.33
CA ASP A 58 29.23 22.63 -12.30
C ASP A 58 28.61 22.67 -10.89
N THR A 59 27.67 23.60 -10.65
CA THR A 59 27.03 23.80 -9.34
C THR A 59 26.43 22.51 -8.77
N GLN A 60 25.88 21.65 -9.62
CA GLN A 60 25.33 20.36 -9.22
C GLN A 60 26.42 19.37 -8.80
N GLY A 61 27.57 19.37 -9.46
CA GLY A 61 28.75 18.59 -9.13
C GLY A 61 29.31 18.95 -7.76
N LEU A 62 29.49 20.24 -7.47
CA LEU A 62 29.95 20.75 -6.17
C LEU A 62 29.01 20.33 -5.03
N LEU A 63 27.71 20.55 -5.19
CA LEU A 63 26.70 20.16 -4.19
C LEU A 63 26.66 18.63 -3.98
N THR A 64 26.83 17.86 -5.05
CA THR A 64 26.87 16.38 -4.97
C THR A 64 28.10 15.89 -4.22
N GLN A 65 29.27 16.51 -4.45
CA GLN A 65 30.51 16.18 -3.74
C GLN A 65 30.40 16.51 -2.25
N ALA A 66 29.85 17.68 -1.91
CA ALA A 66 29.57 18.07 -0.53
C ALA A 66 28.66 17.05 0.18
N LEU A 67 27.58 16.62 -0.49
CA LEU A 67 26.70 15.59 0.06
C LEU A 67 27.39 14.23 0.25
N LYS A 68 28.27 13.81 -0.67
CA LYS A 68 29.00 12.53 -0.56
C LYS A 68 29.88 12.49 0.69
N GLN A 69 30.63 13.55 0.96
CA GLN A 69 31.52 13.65 2.12
C GLN A 69 30.76 13.59 3.44
N VAL A 70 29.61 14.27 3.51
CA VAL A 70 28.81 14.36 4.74
C VAL A 70 27.93 13.12 4.94
N SER A 71 27.55 12.41 3.87
CA SER A 71 26.59 11.30 3.92
C SER A 71 27.06 10.03 4.66
N GLN A 72 28.37 9.86 4.87
CA GLN A 72 28.91 8.65 5.53
C GLN A 72 28.52 8.56 7.02
N GLU A 73 28.08 9.66 7.63
CA GLU A 73 27.78 9.74 9.07
C GLU A 73 26.29 9.65 9.44
N PHE A 74 25.38 9.49 8.46
CA PHE A 74 23.93 9.64 8.69
C PHE A 74 23.13 8.32 8.64
N GLU A 75 22.15 8.21 9.54
CA GLU A 75 21.24 7.05 9.63
C GLU A 75 20.28 6.94 8.43
N ARG A 76 19.73 5.74 8.18
CA ARG A 76 18.81 5.44 7.06
C ARG A 76 17.48 6.22 7.05
N ARG A 77 17.17 7.02 8.07
CA ARG A 77 15.88 7.77 8.22
C ARG A 77 16.04 9.30 8.28
N SER A 78 17.24 9.83 8.10
CA SER A 78 17.49 11.26 8.06
C SER A 78 17.60 11.76 6.62
N VAL A 79 17.10 12.97 6.39
CA VAL A 79 17.35 13.71 5.14
C VAL A 79 18.33 14.83 5.43
N LEU A 80 19.27 15.04 4.52
CA LEU A 80 20.33 16.03 4.63
C LEU A 80 20.29 16.91 3.40
N PHE A 81 20.40 18.23 3.58
CA PHE A 81 20.61 19.12 2.46
C PHE A 81 21.78 20.07 2.67
N VAL A 82 22.32 20.51 1.54
CA VAL A 82 23.32 21.57 1.40
C VAL A 82 22.76 22.65 0.51
N GLU A 83 23.21 23.88 0.73
CA GLU A 83 22.79 25.04 -0.06
C GLU A 83 24.03 25.82 -0.47
N ASP A 84 24.06 26.20 -1.73
CA ASP A 84 25.05 27.12 -2.27
C ASP A 84 24.38 28.30 -2.98
N THR A 85 25.06 29.44 -2.98
CA THR A 85 24.54 30.69 -3.53
C THR A 85 25.46 31.16 -4.65
N SER A 86 24.90 31.41 -5.82
CA SER A 86 25.65 31.97 -6.94
C SER A 86 25.10 33.32 -7.38
N LEU A 87 25.98 34.16 -7.91
CA LEU A 87 25.67 35.50 -8.38
C LEU A 87 26.20 35.71 -9.79
N ARG A 88 25.34 36.23 -10.66
CA ARG A 88 25.70 36.73 -11.98
C ARG A 88 25.47 38.23 -12.02
N ILE A 89 26.52 39.01 -12.26
CA ILE A 89 26.41 40.43 -12.57
C ILE A 89 26.68 40.60 -14.06
N GLU A 90 25.72 41.10 -14.84
CA GLU A 90 25.80 41.10 -16.30
C GLU A 90 27.01 41.88 -16.82
N ALA A 91 27.30 43.07 -16.27
CA ALA A 91 28.49 43.83 -16.67
C ALA A 91 29.82 43.12 -16.37
N LEU A 92 29.84 42.17 -15.43
CA LEU A 92 31.07 41.46 -15.06
C LEU A 92 31.18 40.06 -15.65
N SER A 93 30.06 39.52 -16.13
CA SER A 93 29.94 38.14 -16.59
C SER A 93 30.09 38.03 -18.10
N GLY A 94 30.70 36.95 -18.56
CA GLY A 94 30.78 36.59 -19.97
C GLY A 94 29.98 35.32 -20.23
N ALA A 95 30.63 34.34 -20.87
CA ALA A 95 30.12 32.98 -21.00
C ALA A 95 29.99 32.25 -19.64
N THR A 96 30.75 32.69 -18.64
CA THR A 96 30.71 32.19 -17.26
C THR A 96 30.15 33.26 -16.33
N ASP A 97 29.34 32.83 -15.36
CA ASP A 97 28.78 33.70 -14.33
C ASP A 97 29.91 34.22 -13.43
N TYR A 98 29.97 35.54 -13.24
CA TYR A 98 30.91 36.20 -12.32
C TYR A 98 30.13 37.10 -11.34
N PRO A 99 30.41 37.00 -10.02
CA PRO A 99 31.42 36.16 -9.35
C PRO A 99 31.06 34.66 -9.25
N GLY A 100 29.89 34.25 -9.72
CA GLY A 100 29.46 32.85 -9.69
C GLY A 100 29.22 32.38 -8.24
N THR A 101 29.65 31.15 -7.92
CA THR A 101 29.54 30.55 -6.57
C THR A 101 30.50 31.18 -5.56
N ARG A 102 31.55 31.88 -6.01
CA ARG A 102 32.56 32.54 -5.17
C ARG A 102 32.11 33.90 -4.64
N VAL A 103 30.79 34.09 -4.48
CA VAL A 103 30.19 35.38 -4.10
C VAL A 103 30.67 35.84 -2.73
N LYS A 104 30.94 34.91 -1.81
CA LYS A 104 31.36 35.23 -0.44
C LYS A 104 32.79 35.75 -0.40
N GLU A 105 33.72 35.05 -1.05
CA GLU A 105 35.13 35.42 -1.16
C GLU A 105 35.23 36.76 -1.91
N TRP A 106 34.54 36.85 -3.05
CA TRP A 106 34.51 38.06 -3.86
C TRP A 106 33.98 39.28 -3.09
N PHE A 107 32.89 39.11 -2.33
CA PHE A 107 32.31 40.20 -1.54
C PHE A 107 33.27 40.66 -0.43
N SER A 108 34.02 39.75 0.20
CA SER A 108 34.99 40.10 1.25
C SER A 108 36.18 40.94 0.73
N GLU A 109 36.48 40.81 -0.56
CA GLU A 109 37.58 41.52 -1.23
C GLU A 109 37.11 42.76 -2.01
N THR A 110 35.80 42.96 -2.15
CA THR A 110 35.20 44.01 -2.99
C THR A 110 34.45 45.03 -2.14
N SER A 111 34.55 46.31 -2.49
CA SER A 111 33.71 47.37 -1.91
C SER A 111 32.62 47.80 -2.88
N PHE A 112 31.53 48.39 -2.37
CA PHE A 112 30.46 48.92 -3.22
C PHE A 112 30.99 49.92 -4.26
N ALA A 113 31.89 50.83 -3.85
CA ALA A 113 32.49 51.82 -4.76
C ALA A 113 33.35 51.17 -5.84
N GLU A 114 34.03 50.06 -5.53
CA GLU A 114 34.81 49.31 -6.52
C GLU A 114 33.90 48.65 -7.54
N LEU A 115 32.86 47.94 -7.08
CA LEU A 115 31.86 47.33 -7.97
C LEU A 115 31.20 48.39 -8.87
N ASP A 116 30.84 49.54 -8.31
CA ASP A 116 30.20 50.63 -9.06
C ASP A 116 31.10 51.16 -10.20
N ARG A 117 32.39 51.35 -9.91
CA ARG A 117 33.39 51.71 -10.93
C ARG A 117 33.53 50.64 -12.00
N GLN A 118 33.58 49.37 -11.62
CA GLN A 118 33.72 48.26 -12.58
C GLN A 118 32.52 48.16 -13.52
N ILE A 119 31.29 48.33 -13.00
CA ILE A 119 30.08 48.35 -13.82
C ILE A 119 30.11 49.54 -14.79
N ALA A 120 30.48 50.74 -14.31
CA ALA A 120 30.55 51.95 -15.15
C ALA A 120 31.57 51.79 -16.29
N LEU A 121 32.73 51.19 -16.04
CA LEU A 121 33.76 50.94 -17.06
C LEU A 121 33.33 49.94 -18.13
N ARG A 122 32.33 49.10 -17.86
CA ARG A 122 31.86 48.02 -18.75
C ARG A 122 30.47 48.29 -19.34
N GLY A 123 30.12 49.57 -19.50
CA GLY A 123 28.90 49.98 -20.19
C GLY A 123 27.67 50.17 -19.29
N GLY A 124 27.82 50.04 -17.97
CA GLY A 124 26.79 50.45 -17.01
C GLY A 124 25.64 49.46 -16.80
N ASP A 125 25.73 48.23 -17.31
CA ASP A 125 24.68 47.23 -17.11
C ASP A 125 24.66 46.72 -15.66
N ARG A 126 23.75 47.27 -14.86
CA ARG A 126 23.59 46.90 -13.45
C ARG A 126 22.76 45.63 -13.24
N ARG A 127 22.25 45.00 -14.29
CA ARG A 127 21.42 43.80 -14.14
C ARG A 127 22.23 42.69 -13.49
N CYS A 128 21.57 41.96 -12.60
CA CYS A 128 22.16 40.81 -11.93
C CYS A 128 21.08 39.81 -11.54
N THR A 129 21.51 38.56 -11.39
CA THR A 129 20.67 37.45 -10.95
C THR A 129 21.37 36.73 -9.81
N VAL A 130 20.64 36.57 -8.71
CA VAL A 130 21.10 35.80 -7.55
C VAL A 130 20.35 34.48 -7.53
N LYS A 131 21.09 33.37 -7.35
CA LYS A 131 20.58 32.02 -7.38
C LYS A 131 20.93 31.31 -6.07
N SER A 132 19.99 30.51 -5.55
CA SER A 132 20.21 29.55 -4.47
C SER A 132 19.90 28.16 -5.00
N ASP A 133 20.92 27.30 -4.95
CA ASP A 133 20.84 25.91 -5.35
C ASP A 133 20.95 25.03 -4.12
N ILE A 134 19.92 24.23 -3.88
CA ILE A 134 19.85 23.27 -2.78
C ILE A 134 19.97 21.87 -3.35
N ALA A 135 20.82 21.04 -2.76
CA ALA A 135 20.83 19.62 -3.00
C ALA A 135 20.37 18.86 -1.76
N LEU A 136 19.32 18.06 -1.92
CA LEU A 136 18.75 17.20 -0.90
C LEU A 136 19.18 15.74 -1.13
N ARG A 137 19.81 15.16 -0.12
CA ARG A 137 20.07 13.72 -0.03
C ARG A 137 18.87 13.01 0.59
N LEU A 138 18.31 12.09 -0.19
CA LEU A 138 17.37 11.09 0.29
C LEU A 138 18.08 9.73 0.44
N PRO A 139 17.98 9.03 1.58
CA PRO A 139 18.68 7.76 1.82
C PRO A 139 18.47 6.68 0.75
N THR A 140 17.29 6.69 0.12
CA THR A 140 16.85 5.65 -0.83
C THR A 140 17.14 5.98 -2.30
N LEU A 141 17.58 7.19 -2.63
CA LEU A 141 17.92 7.56 -4.01
C LEU A 141 19.42 7.40 -4.25
N SER A 142 19.84 7.17 -5.49
CA SER A 142 21.27 7.14 -5.86
C SER A 142 21.82 8.55 -6.18
N ARG A 143 20.93 9.50 -6.51
CA ARG A 143 21.28 10.89 -6.84
C ARG A 143 20.57 11.88 -5.92
N PRO A 144 21.16 13.06 -5.65
CA PRO A 144 20.48 14.14 -4.94
C PRO A 144 19.28 14.69 -5.72
N VAL A 145 18.33 15.28 -5.00
CA VAL A 145 17.24 16.08 -5.58
C VAL A 145 17.62 17.55 -5.48
N PHE A 146 17.48 18.30 -6.56
CA PHE A 146 17.88 19.72 -6.60
C PHE A 146 16.66 20.64 -6.53
N PHE A 147 16.82 21.76 -5.82
CA PHE A 147 15.85 22.85 -5.78
C PHE A 147 16.56 24.14 -6.14
N HIS A 148 15.95 24.90 -7.03
CA HIS A 148 16.51 26.12 -7.56
C HIS A 148 15.60 27.29 -7.23
N GLY A 149 16.17 28.34 -6.63
CA GLY A 149 15.50 29.61 -6.41
C GLY A 149 16.34 30.72 -7.01
N GLU A 150 15.73 31.53 -7.87
CA GLU A 150 16.41 32.66 -8.49
C GLU A 150 15.59 33.95 -8.35
N THR A 151 16.31 35.06 -8.30
CA THR A 151 15.73 36.39 -8.37
C THR A 151 16.62 37.27 -9.24
N SER A 152 16.01 37.84 -10.26
CA SER A 152 16.61 38.87 -11.11
C SER A 152 16.33 40.26 -10.55
N GLY A 153 17.23 41.19 -10.85
CA GLY A 153 17.16 42.56 -10.40
C GLY A 153 18.36 43.36 -10.86
N CYS A 154 18.70 44.40 -10.11
CA CYS A 154 19.83 45.27 -10.40
C CYS A 154 20.70 45.51 -9.16
N VAL A 155 21.98 45.77 -9.37
CA VAL A 155 22.85 46.35 -8.35
C VAL A 155 22.34 47.76 -8.03
N ALA A 156 22.15 48.07 -6.75
CA ALA A 156 21.66 49.36 -6.26
C ALA A 156 22.54 50.52 -6.74
N GLU A 157 21.96 51.69 -6.99
CA GLU A 157 22.69 52.87 -7.51
C GLU A 157 23.56 53.58 -6.47
N ALA A 158 23.32 53.35 -5.17
CA ALA A 158 24.07 53.96 -4.09
C ALA A 158 24.50 52.92 -3.05
N ALA A 159 25.48 53.25 -2.22
CA ALA A 159 25.89 52.41 -1.11
C ALA A 159 24.73 52.23 -0.10
N PRO A 160 24.67 51.09 0.61
CA PRO A 160 23.65 50.87 1.62
C PRO A 160 23.81 51.84 2.80
N THR A 161 22.70 52.37 3.32
CA THR A 161 22.68 53.32 4.45
C THR A 161 21.92 52.83 5.69
N PHE A 162 21.52 51.56 5.67
CA PHE A 162 20.74 50.91 6.72
C PHE A 162 21.62 50.02 7.60
N THR A 163 21.10 49.60 8.75
CA THR A 163 21.80 48.70 9.69
C THR A 163 21.23 47.29 9.63
N THR A 164 22.05 46.29 9.93
CA THR A 164 21.63 44.88 10.02
C THR A 164 20.47 44.68 10.99
N SER A 165 19.46 43.92 10.58
CA SER A 165 18.37 43.52 11.47
C SER A 165 18.85 42.54 12.54
N PRO A 166 18.65 42.81 13.84
CA PRO A 166 18.98 41.85 14.90
C PRO A 166 18.16 40.56 14.82
N GLN A 167 16.94 40.63 14.26
CA GLN A 167 16.02 39.49 14.15
C GLN A 167 16.27 38.66 12.88
N TYR A 168 16.71 39.30 11.81
CA TYR A 168 16.91 38.69 10.48
C TYR A 168 18.33 39.00 9.97
N PRO A 169 19.37 38.35 10.52
CA PRO A 169 20.77 38.75 10.28
C PRO A 169 21.25 38.60 8.82
N TRP A 170 20.55 37.80 7.99
CA TRP A 170 20.85 37.71 6.55
C TRP A 170 20.30 38.89 5.73
N LEU A 171 19.40 39.70 6.30
CA LEU A 171 18.94 40.96 5.73
C LEU A 171 19.86 42.08 6.27
N THR A 172 21.00 42.23 5.61
CA THR A 172 22.13 43.03 6.08
C THR A 172 22.77 43.83 4.95
N PRO A 173 23.34 45.02 5.24
CA PRO A 173 24.20 45.75 4.30
C PRO A 173 25.53 45.03 4.00
N ASP A 174 25.93 44.08 4.85
CA ASP A 174 27.26 43.46 4.88
C ASP A 174 27.38 42.21 3.98
N THR A 175 26.39 41.98 3.12
CA THR A 175 26.41 40.94 2.08
C THR A 175 25.80 41.50 0.79
N PHE A 176 25.80 40.74 -0.30
CA PHE A 176 25.21 41.18 -1.56
C PHE A 176 23.71 41.52 -1.45
N ASN A 177 23.00 41.01 -0.44
CA ASN A 177 21.62 41.42 -0.15
C ASN A 177 21.50 42.94 0.08
N GLY A 178 22.54 43.56 0.64
CA GLY A 178 22.63 45.00 0.83
C GLY A 178 22.91 45.80 -0.45
N TRP A 179 23.29 45.15 -1.55
CA TRP A 179 23.56 45.80 -2.83
C TRP A 179 22.54 45.42 -3.90
N PHE A 180 21.65 44.48 -3.63
CA PHE A 180 20.73 43.92 -4.62
C PHE A 180 19.32 44.54 -4.52
N VAL A 181 18.81 45.09 -5.61
CA VAL A 181 17.42 45.57 -5.74
C VAL A 181 16.65 44.59 -6.63
N PRO A 182 15.72 43.79 -6.07
CA PRO A 182 14.90 42.87 -6.85
C PRO A 182 14.05 43.59 -7.91
N GLU A 183 13.81 42.92 -9.03
CA GLU A 183 12.95 43.45 -10.10
C GLU A 183 11.54 43.79 -9.58
N GLY A 184 11.01 44.93 -10.01
CA GLY A 184 9.70 45.43 -9.58
C GLY A 184 9.70 46.14 -8.21
N THR A 185 10.88 46.30 -7.57
CA THR A 185 11.01 46.95 -6.26
C THR A 185 11.93 48.18 -6.32
N LYS A 186 11.87 49.02 -5.27
CA LYS A 186 12.78 50.17 -5.10
C LYS A 186 13.74 50.02 -3.91
N ARG A 187 13.57 48.96 -3.12
CA ARG A 187 14.33 48.70 -1.90
C ARG A 187 15.35 47.61 -2.16
N ARG A 188 16.49 47.68 -1.47
CA ARG A 188 17.43 46.55 -1.48
C ARG A 188 16.82 45.38 -0.74
N LEU A 189 17.16 44.16 -1.12
CA LEU A 189 16.69 42.96 -0.43
C LEU A 189 17.03 43.01 1.06
N GLY A 190 18.23 43.47 1.43
CA GLY A 190 18.66 43.62 2.82
C GLY A 190 17.90 44.71 3.61
N GLU A 191 17.24 45.66 2.94
CA GLU A 191 16.43 46.72 3.56
C GLU A 191 14.96 46.32 3.79
N MET A 192 14.53 45.19 3.25
CA MET A 192 13.14 44.74 3.33
C MET A 192 12.82 44.18 4.71
N GLU A 193 11.55 44.29 5.11
CA GLU A 193 11.02 43.50 6.23
C GLU A 193 10.95 42.02 5.84
N PHE A 194 10.97 41.12 6.82
CA PHE A 194 11.00 39.68 6.55
C PHE A 194 9.83 39.23 5.67
N GLU A 195 8.59 39.60 6.00
CA GLU A 195 7.40 39.23 5.22
C GLU A 195 7.46 39.74 3.76
N GLU A 196 8.00 40.92 3.53
CA GLU A 196 8.19 41.51 2.21
C GLU A 196 9.27 40.73 1.43
N SER A 197 10.39 40.45 2.10
CA SER A 197 11.56 39.78 1.52
C SER A 197 11.25 38.38 0.99
N LEU A 198 10.29 37.64 1.57
CA LEU A 198 10.00 36.24 1.21
C LEU A 198 9.68 36.03 -0.28
N SER A 199 9.05 37.01 -0.91
CA SER A 199 8.68 36.92 -2.34
C SER A 199 9.87 37.16 -3.29
N TYR A 200 10.92 37.81 -2.80
CA TYR A 200 12.09 38.21 -3.59
C TYR A 200 13.37 37.48 -3.17
N ASP A 201 13.43 36.92 -1.97
CA ASP A 201 14.62 36.23 -1.48
C ASP A 201 14.79 34.89 -2.23
N PHE A 202 15.87 34.80 -3.00
CA PHE A 202 16.22 33.66 -3.83
C PHE A 202 16.41 32.38 -3.00
N ARG A 203 16.94 32.48 -1.77
CA ARG A 203 17.08 31.35 -0.85
C ARG A 203 15.76 31.00 -0.20
N ALA A 204 14.89 31.97 0.09
CA ALA A 204 13.56 31.69 0.57
C ALA A 204 12.73 30.90 -0.45
N LYS A 205 12.86 31.23 -1.75
CA LYS A 205 12.25 30.48 -2.84
C LYS A 205 12.72 29.02 -2.89
N SER A 206 14.04 28.78 -2.91
CA SER A 206 14.59 27.41 -2.95
C SER A 206 14.21 26.60 -1.70
N LEU A 207 14.27 27.21 -0.52
CA LEU A 207 13.87 26.57 0.74
C LEU A 207 12.36 26.27 0.79
N THR A 208 11.52 27.14 0.22
CA THR A 208 10.07 26.89 0.13
C THR A 208 9.78 25.66 -0.74
N LEU A 209 10.42 25.56 -1.92
CA LEU A 209 10.31 24.37 -2.78
C LEU A 209 10.80 23.09 -2.08
N LEU A 210 11.89 23.19 -1.30
CA LEU A 210 12.36 22.08 -0.47
C LEU A 210 11.32 21.67 0.56
N VAL A 211 10.70 22.61 1.28
CA VAL A 211 9.68 22.33 2.28
C VAL A 211 8.45 21.68 1.65
N GLU A 212 7.96 22.19 0.52
CA GLU A 212 6.85 21.58 -0.23
C GLU A 212 7.15 20.12 -0.60
N ARG A 213 8.38 19.84 -1.07
CA ARG A 213 8.79 18.47 -1.37
C ARG A 213 8.89 17.60 -0.12
N LEU A 214 9.32 18.14 1.01
CA LEU A 214 9.33 17.41 2.28
C LEU A 214 7.90 17.11 2.78
N GLU A 215 6.94 18.01 2.55
CA GLU A 215 5.52 17.77 2.83
C GLU A 215 4.96 16.62 2.00
N GLU A 216 5.26 16.58 0.70
CA GLU A 216 4.90 15.45 -0.17
C GLU A 216 5.51 14.14 0.33
N LEU A 217 6.80 14.14 0.68
CA LEU A 217 7.49 12.95 1.18
C LEU A 217 6.92 12.49 2.53
N ASN A 218 6.60 13.42 3.44
CA ASN A 218 5.96 13.07 4.71
C ASN A 218 4.55 12.52 4.48
N ALA A 219 3.77 13.09 3.55
CA ALA A 219 2.48 12.53 3.17
C ALA A 219 2.64 11.09 2.68
N VAL A 220 3.62 10.82 1.80
CA VAL A 220 3.93 9.47 1.28
C VAL A 220 4.38 8.51 2.38
N VAL A 221 5.27 8.93 3.29
CA VAL A 221 5.74 8.11 4.43
C VAL A 221 4.60 7.75 5.40
N ASN A 222 3.57 8.59 5.47
CA ASN A 222 2.38 8.36 6.27
C ASN A 222 1.20 7.77 5.48
N LEU A 223 1.34 7.51 4.17
CA LEU A 223 0.41 6.64 3.46
C LEU A 223 0.46 5.26 4.12
N GLY A 224 -0.71 4.62 4.27
CA GLY A 224 -0.76 3.25 4.75
C GLY A 224 0.18 2.36 3.93
N ARG A 225 0.78 1.35 4.56
CA ARG A 225 1.74 0.37 3.97
C ARG A 225 1.28 -0.35 2.68
N TRP A 226 0.08 -0.04 2.20
CA TRP A 226 -0.60 -0.65 1.07
C TRP A 226 -0.27 0.04 -0.27
N ASN A 227 0.36 1.23 -0.26
CA ASN A 227 0.51 2.04 -1.48
C ASN A 227 1.89 1.97 -2.15
N HIS A 228 2.91 1.32 -1.57
CA HIS A 228 4.23 1.12 -2.21
C HIS A 228 5.02 -0.05 -1.58
N VAL A 229 5.53 -0.96 -2.43
CA VAL A 229 6.47 -2.03 -2.05
C VAL A 229 7.86 -1.65 -2.55
N VAL A 230 8.80 -1.36 -1.64
CA VAL A 230 10.22 -1.22 -1.98
C VAL A 230 10.85 -2.61 -1.95
N ARG A 231 11.10 -3.20 -3.12
CA ARG A 231 11.92 -4.42 -3.23
C ARG A 231 13.35 -4.08 -2.81
N GLN A 232 13.89 -4.76 -1.80
CA GLN A 232 15.27 -4.52 -1.35
C GLN A 232 16.25 -5.27 -2.26
N ALA A 233 17.34 -4.60 -2.66
CA ALA A 233 18.41 -5.18 -3.48
C ALA A 233 19.11 -6.41 -2.86
N ALA A 234 18.87 -6.72 -1.58
CA ALA A 234 19.36 -7.95 -0.94
C ALA A 234 18.78 -9.23 -1.56
N ASP A 235 17.68 -9.13 -2.32
CA ASP A 235 17.14 -10.25 -3.08
C ASP A 235 17.95 -10.54 -4.36
N ALA A 236 18.69 -9.55 -4.90
CA ALA A 236 19.48 -9.70 -6.12
C ALA A 236 20.80 -10.47 -5.91
N GLU A 237 21.40 -10.40 -4.71
CA GLU A 237 22.63 -11.16 -4.41
C GLU A 237 22.37 -12.64 -4.08
N ARG A 238 21.12 -13.01 -3.76
CA ARG A 238 20.71 -14.42 -3.63
C ARG A 238 20.43 -15.08 -4.99
N GLU A 239 20.38 -14.32 -6.07
CA GLU A 239 20.09 -14.77 -7.44
C GLU A 239 21.35 -15.03 -8.29
N VAL A 240 22.55 -15.14 -7.70
CA VAL A 240 23.78 -15.38 -8.47
C VAL A 240 23.85 -16.79 -9.12
N GLY A 241 22.89 -17.67 -8.84
CA GLY A 241 22.79 -19.00 -9.45
C GLY A 241 21.57 -19.25 -10.35
N SER A 242 20.63 -18.33 -10.45
CA SER A 242 19.45 -18.52 -11.30
C SER A 242 19.55 -17.62 -12.53
N GLN A 243 19.76 -18.25 -13.68
CA GLN A 243 19.46 -17.68 -14.98
C GLN A 243 18.20 -16.80 -14.89
N LEU A 244 18.34 -15.50 -15.18
CA LEU A 244 17.26 -14.51 -15.16
C LEU A 244 16.06 -15.07 -15.92
N SER A 245 15.05 -15.52 -15.18
CA SER A 245 13.78 -15.91 -15.76
C SER A 245 13.10 -14.62 -16.23
N LEU A 246 13.11 -14.38 -17.54
CA LEU A 246 12.51 -13.23 -18.23
C LEU A 246 10.97 -13.17 -18.12
N LEU A 247 10.37 -14.02 -17.29
CA LEU A 247 8.97 -13.97 -16.92
C LEU A 247 8.90 -13.75 -15.40
N PRO A 248 8.20 -12.71 -14.91
CA PRO A 248 7.92 -12.63 -13.49
C PRO A 248 7.13 -13.89 -13.14
N LEU A 249 7.58 -14.64 -12.13
CA LEU A 249 6.68 -15.58 -11.48
C LEU A 249 5.59 -14.72 -10.84
N ASP A 250 4.50 -14.54 -11.57
CA ASP A 250 3.27 -13.83 -11.19
C ASP A 250 2.56 -14.66 -10.10
N ARG A 251 3.24 -14.85 -8.96
CA ARG A 251 2.73 -15.62 -7.82
C ARG A 251 1.80 -14.73 -7.02
N ARG A 252 0.52 -14.75 -7.41
CA ARG A 252 -0.58 -14.16 -6.67
C ARG A 252 -1.35 -15.29 -6.00
N ASP A 253 -0.92 -15.66 -4.80
CA ASP A 253 -1.64 -16.68 -4.03
C ASP A 253 -2.97 -16.11 -3.58
N VAL A 254 -4.06 -16.84 -3.82
CA VAL A 254 -5.40 -16.39 -3.41
C VAL A 254 -5.95 -17.36 -2.38
N LEU A 255 -6.10 -16.90 -1.15
CA LEU A 255 -6.62 -17.67 -0.02
C LEU A 255 -8.07 -17.30 0.25
N ILE A 256 -8.98 -18.20 -0.11
CA ILE A 256 -10.40 -18.08 0.22
C ILE A 256 -10.62 -18.69 1.61
N VAL A 257 -10.70 -17.85 2.62
CA VAL A 257 -10.80 -18.28 4.02
C VAL A 257 -12.26 -18.36 4.44
N ILE A 258 -12.73 -19.60 4.66
CA ILE A 258 -14.08 -19.92 5.10
C ILE A 258 -14.08 -20.45 6.53
N GLY A 259 -15.25 -20.44 7.19
CA GLY A 259 -15.40 -20.94 8.56
C GLY A 259 -16.47 -20.20 9.34
N HIS A 260 -16.90 -20.78 10.46
CA HIS A 260 -17.98 -20.24 11.27
C HIS A 260 -17.67 -18.87 11.90
N LYS A 261 -18.71 -18.16 12.37
CA LYS A 261 -18.52 -16.92 13.17
C LYS A 261 -17.67 -17.26 14.40
N CYS A 262 -16.73 -16.37 14.74
CA CYS A 262 -15.79 -16.53 15.86
C CYS A 262 -14.79 -17.70 15.75
N ALA A 263 -14.63 -18.31 14.56
CA ALA A 263 -13.60 -19.34 14.33
C ALA A 263 -12.15 -18.79 14.26
N GLY A 264 -11.97 -17.48 14.07
CA GLY A 264 -10.63 -16.86 13.99
C GLY A 264 -10.18 -16.40 12.59
N LYS A 265 -11.12 -16.23 11.65
CA LYS A 265 -10.84 -15.76 10.27
C LYS A 265 -10.21 -14.37 10.22
N SER A 266 -10.77 -13.39 10.95
CA SER A 266 -10.17 -12.04 11.00
C SER A 266 -8.77 -12.11 11.62
N THR A 267 -8.60 -12.88 12.71
CA THR A 267 -7.30 -13.11 13.34
C THR A 267 -6.28 -13.74 12.39
N PHE A 268 -6.71 -14.63 11.48
CA PHE A 268 -5.86 -15.20 10.44
C PHE A 268 -5.32 -14.10 9.49
N SER A 269 -6.22 -13.26 8.96
CA SER A 269 -5.85 -12.17 8.06
C SER A 269 -4.98 -11.13 8.75
N ASP A 270 -5.39 -10.67 9.94
CA ASP A 270 -4.70 -9.64 10.73
C ASP A 270 -3.27 -10.09 11.07
N PHE A 271 -3.10 -11.36 11.46
CA PHE A 271 -1.79 -11.92 11.76
C PHE A 271 -0.88 -11.93 10.53
N LEU A 272 -1.37 -12.41 9.37
CA LEU A 272 -0.57 -12.46 8.15
C LEU A 272 -0.20 -11.06 7.64
N MET A 273 -1.13 -10.12 7.67
CA MET A 273 -0.88 -8.71 7.33
C MET A 273 0.13 -8.04 8.26
N GLY A 274 0.13 -8.40 9.55
CA GLY A 274 1.11 -7.90 10.52
C GLY A 274 2.50 -8.49 10.38
N ARG A 275 2.60 -9.72 9.86
CA ARG A 275 3.84 -10.52 9.84
C ARG A 275 4.55 -10.53 8.49
N ARG A 276 3.84 -10.38 7.38
CA ARG A 276 4.38 -10.40 6.02
C ARG A 276 4.03 -9.11 5.26
N ALA A 277 4.98 -8.63 4.46
CA ALA A 277 4.68 -7.63 3.43
C ALA A 277 3.95 -8.31 2.26
N GLY A 278 3.26 -7.52 1.42
CA GLY A 278 2.59 -8.05 0.23
C GLY A 278 1.32 -8.86 0.49
N VAL A 279 0.69 -8.73 1.68
CA VAL A 279 -0.59 -9.37 1.99
C VAL A 279 -1.73 -8.37 1.83
N PHE A 280 -2.68 -8.68 0.95
CA PHE A 280 -3.92 -7.94 0.78
C PHE A 280 -5.10 -8.75 1.31
N ALA A 281 -5.97 -8.18 2.15
CA ALA A 281 -7.10 -8.90 2.72
C ALA A 281 -8.44 -8.17 2.52
N LEU A 282 -9.45 -8.92 2.09
CA LEU A 282 -10.83 -8.46 1.92
C LEU A 282 -11.77 -9.21 2.86
N GLU A 283 -12.74 -8.48 3.42
CA GLU A 283 -13.83 -9.06 4.20
C GLU A 283 -15.15 -8.99 3.42
N GLY A 284 -15.71 -10.16 3.09
CA GLY A 284 -16.95 -10.28 2.32
C GLY A 284 -18.16 -9.63 2.99
N SER A 285 -18.17 -9.51 4.33
CA SER A 285 -19.24 -8.80 5.04
C SER A 285 -19.21 -7.29 4.77
N THR A 286 -18.01 -6.71 4.63
CA THR A 286 -17.80 -5.30 4.27
C THR A 286 -18.15 -5.06 2.81
N LEU A 287 -17.69 -5.93 1.91
CA LEU A 287 -18.02 -5.85 0.49
C LEU A 287 -19.52 -5.96 0.25
N LEU A 288 -20.22 -6.87 0.94
CA LEU A 288 -21.66 -7.01 0.82
C LEU A 288 -22.40 -5.72 1.23
N ARG A 289 -22.02 -5.08 2.35
CA ARG A 289 -22.62 -3.82 2.79
C ARG A 289 -22.38 -2.70 1.78
N GLN A 290 -21.14 -2.57 1.28
CA GLN A 290 -20.78 -1.59 0.28
C GLN A 290 -21.64 -1.74 -1.00
N ILE A 291 -21.75 -2.97 -1.54
CA ILE A 291 -22.56 -3.24 -2.74
C ILE A 291 -24.05 -2.94 -2.49
N ALA A 292 -24.55 -3.21 -1.29
CA ALA A 292 -25.93 -2.93 -0.94
C ALA A 292 -26.20 -1.42 -0.76
N GLU A 293 -25.28 -0.69 -0.16
CA GLU A 293 -25.34 0.77 0.01
C GLU A 293 -25.33 1.50 -1.34
N GLU A 294 -24.56 1.02 -2.33
CA GLU A 294 -24.54 1.56 -3.70
C GLU A 294 -25.93 1.53 -4.37
N VAL A 295 -26.84 0.65 -3.94
CA VAL A 295 -28.21 0.55 -4.43
C VAL A 295 -29.26 0.97 -3.41
N GLY A 296 -28.85 1.65 -2.33
CA GLY A 296 -29.73 2.19 -1.29
C GLY A 296 -30.37 1.15 -0.38
N ILE A 297 -29.76 -0.03 -0.21
CA ILE A 297 -30.25 -1.11 0.65
C ILE A 297 -29.33 -1.27 1.86
N THR A 298 -29.90 -1.21 3.06
CA THR A 298 -29.17 -1.51 4.30
C THR A 298 -29.31 -2.99 4.66
N ILE A 299 -28.19 -3.66 4.94
CA ILE A 299 -28.15 -5.06 5.39
C ILE A 299 -27.80 -5.09 6.88
N SER A 300 -28.77 -5.43 7.71
CA SER A 300 -28.63 -5.44 9.17
C SER A 300 -28.43 -6.85 9.72
N ASN A 301 -29.00 -7.87 9.09
CA ASN A 301 -28.97 -9.26 9.57
C ASN A 301 -28.75 -10.29 8.45
N SER A 302 -28.69 -11.58 8.82
CA SER A 302 -28.51 -12.71 7.90
C SER A 302 -29.65 -12.86 6.89
N ALA A 303 -30.89 -12.56 7.28
CA ALA A 303 -32.05 -12.69 6.40
C ALA A 303 -32.09 -11.58 5.33
N ASP A 304 -31.71 -10.35 5.70
CA ASP A 304 -31.54 -9.24 4.75
C ASP A 304 -30.47 -9.59 3.71
N ALA A 305 -29.33 -10.12 4.18
CA ALA A 305 -28.24 -10.57 3.32
C ALA A 305 -28.69 -11.69 2.37
N MET A 306 -29.46 -12.67 2.85
CA MET A 306 -30.00 -13.74 2.01
C MET A 306 -30.91 -13.18 0.91
N THR A 307 -31.87 -12.34 1.30
CA THR A 307 -32.83 -11.72 0.37
C THR A 307 -32.12 -10.86 -0.69
N PHE A 308 -31.08 -10.15 -0.28
CA PHE A 308 -30.26 -9.35 -1.19
C PHE A 308 -29.55 -10.23 -2.22
N LEU A 309 -28.88 -11.29 -1.78
CA LEU A 309 -28.17 -12.22 -2.67
C LEU A 309 -29.13 -12.97 -3.61
N GLU A 310 -30.31 -13.36 -3.14
CA GLU A 310 -31.36 -13.96 -3.98
C GLU A 310 -31.77 -13.05 -5.15
N LYS A 311 -31.92 -11.74 -4.89
CA LYS A 311 -32.35 -10.76 -5.90
C LYS A 311 -31.22 -10.31 -6.81
N ARG A 312 -30.00 -10.18 -6.29
CA ARG A 312 -28.85 -9.57 -7.00
C ARG A 312 -27.86 -10.59 -7.57
N GLY A 313 -27.98 -11.84 -7.14
CA GLY A 313 -27.11 -12.93 -7.57
C GLY A 313 -26.18 -13.40 -6.45
N TRP A 314 -26.10 -14.72 -6.28
CA TRP A 314 -25.37 -15.39 -5.21
C TRP A 314 -23.85 -15.22 -5.25
N ASN A 315 -23.27 -14.73 -6.35
CA ASN A 315 -21.83 -14.51 -6.54
C ASN A 315 -21.43 -13.04 -6.61
N ILE A 316 -22.33 -12.10 -6.30
CA ILE A 316 -22.08 -10.66 -6.48
C ILE A 316 -20.89 -10.16 -5.65
N VAL A 317 -20.71 -10.68 -4.42
CA VAL A 317 -19.59 -10.32 -3.54
C VAL A 317 -18.28 -10.85 -4.11
N ALA A 318 -18.27 -12.08 -4.63
CA ALA A 318 -17.10 -12.68 -5.25
C ALA A 318 -16.65 -11.95 -6.52
N LYS A 319 -17.59 -11.45 -7.34
CA LYS A 319 -17.27 -10.60 -8.50
C LYS A 319 -16.52 -9.35 -8.07
N ARG A 320 -17.06 -8.63 -7.09
CA ARG A 320 -16.42 -7.43 -6.54
C ARG A 320 -15.06 -7.74 -5.91
N ALA A 321 -14.94 -8.85 -5.17
CA ALA A 321 -13.67 -9.27 -4.59
C ALA A 321 -12.62 -9.57 -5.67
N ALA A 322 -13.00 -10.25 -6.75
CA ALA A 322 -12.12 -10.51 -7.88
C ALA A 322 -11.64 -9.21 -8.55
N ASP A 323 -12.53 -8.23 -8.72
CA ASP A 323 -12.15 -6.91 -9.28
C ASP A 323 -11.10 -6.19 -8.42
N TYR A 324 -11.25 -6.25 -7.09
CA TYR A 324 -10.25 -5.70 -6.17
C TYR A 324 -8.93 -6.47 -6.27
N ILE A 325 -8.95 -7.80 -6.20
CA ILE A 325 -7.74 -8.63 -6.30
C ILE A 325 -7.00 -8.41 -7.62
N ALA A 326 -7.72 -8.26 -8.73
CA ALA A 326 -7.12 -8.03 -10.05
C ALA A 326 -6.35 -6.69 -10.13
N ARG A 327 -6.80 -5.68 -9.37
CA ARG A 327 -6.18 -4.34 -9.33
C ARG A 327 -5.01 -4.25 -8.34
N GLU A 328 -4.93 -5.19 -7.40
CA GLU A 328 -3.89 -5.19 -6.39
C GLU A 328 -2.65 -5.98 -6.82
N ASN A 329 -1.48 -5.46 -6.44
CA ASN A 329 -0.19 -6.12 -6.65
C ASN A 329 0.31 -6.71 -5.32
N ALA A 330 -0.41 -7.73 -4.86
CA ALA A 330 -0.13 -8.45 -3.61
C ALA A 330 0.31 -9.89 -3.89
N ASP A 331 1.34 -10.33 -3.17
CA ASP A 331 1.87 -11.70 -3.22
C ASP A 331 0.84 -12.71 -2.67
N ILE A 332 0.11 -12.31 -1.60
CA ILE A 332 -0.95 -13.12 -0.99
C ILE A 332 -2.23 -12.29 -0.87
N ASN A 333 -3.30 -12.76 -1.50
CA ASN A 333 -4.63 -12.17 -1.48
C ASN A 333 -5.56 -13.03 -0.63
N ILE A 334 -6.07 -12.50 0.47
CA ILE A 334 -6.93 -13.22 1.41
C ILE A 334 -8.36 -12.72 1.26
N VAL A 335 -9.28 -13.59 0.88
CA VAL A 335 -10.72 -13.28 0.86
C VAL A 335 -11.39 -14.02 1.99
N THR A 336 -11.87 -13.29 3.00
CA THR A 336 -12.64 -13.86 4.10
C THR A 336 -14.13 -13.64 3.91
N GLY A 337 -14.95 -14.48 4.54
CA GLY A 337 -16.38 -14.20 4.66
C GLY A 337 -17.19 -14.44 3.39
N MET A 338 -16.69 -15.26 2.47
CA MET A 338 -17.52 -15.88 1.44
C MET A 338 -18.53 -16.82 2.12
N ARG A 339 -19.82 -16.61 1.84
CA ARG A 339 -20.95 -17.31 2.47
C ARG A 339 -21.60 -18.33 1.54
N THR A 340 -21.49 -18.14 0.24
CA THR A 340 -22.18 -18.95 -0.76
C THR A 340 -21.22 -19.85 -1.52
N VAL A 341 -21.74 -20.96 -2.07
CA VAL A 341 -20.95 -21.85 -2.92
C VAL A 341 -20.65 -21.19 -4.27
N GLU A 342 -21.57 -20.37 -4.76
CA GLU A 342 -21.44 -19.60 -5.99
C GLU A 342 -20.31 -18.56 -5.91
N GLU A 343 -20.08 -17.96 -4.74
CA GLU A 343 -18.94 -17.08 -4.49
C GLU A 343 -17.62 -17.84 -4.62
N VAL A 344 -17.50 -18.99 -3.95
CA VAL A 344 -16.28 -19.82 -4.00
C VAL A 344 -16.05 -20.36 -5.41
N LEU A 345 -17.11 -20.83 -6.08
CA LEU A 345 -17.07 -21.28 -7.47
C LEU A 345 -16.57 -20.17 -8.39
N TRP A 346 -17.13 -18.96 -8.27
CA TRP A 346 -16.73 -17.83 -9.10
C TRP A 346 -15.25 -17.51 -8.92
N LEU A 347 -14.78 -17.38 -7.67
CA LEU A 347 -13.38 -17.09 -7.39
C LEU A 347 -12.45 -18.18 -7.91
N ARG A 348 -12.77 -19.46 -7.70
CA ARG A 348 -11.94 -20.57 -8.23
C ARG A 348 -11.97 -20.69 -9.75
N SER A 349 -13.06 -20.28 -10.39
CA SER A 349 -13.15 -20.28 -11.86
C SER A 349 -12.30 -19.16 -12.47
N MET A 350 -12.29 -17.98 -11.83
CA MET A 350 -11.52 -16.82 -12.29
C MET A 350 -10.03 -16.90 -11.90
N LEU A 351 -9.74 -17.55 -10.78
CA LEU A 351 -8.41 -17.66 -10.18
C LEU A 351 -8.13 -19.15 -9.91
N PRO A 352 -7.67 -19.92 -10.92
CA PRO A 352 -7.50 -21.37 -10.80
C PRO A 352 -6.54 -21.80 -9.69
N ALA A 353 -5.56 -20.94 -9.35
CA ALA A 353 -4.60 -21.11 -8.27
C ALA A 353 -5.15 -20.73 -6.87
N ALA A 354 -6.43 -20.34 -6.76
CA ALA A 354 -7.04 -20.03 -5.48
C ALA A 354 -7.21 -21.27 -4.61
N ARG A 355 -6.82 -21.16 -3.34
CA ARG A 355 -6.92 -22.18 -2.30
C ARG A 355 -8.00 -21.83 -1.29
N VAL A 356 -8.83 -22.79 -0.95
CA VAL A 356 -9.87 -22.67 0.08
C VAL A 356 -9.31 -23.17 1.41
N VAL A 357 -9.21 -22.26 2.38
CA VAL A 357 -8.76 -22.55 3.74
C VAL A 357 -9.97 -22.54 4.67
N LEU A 358 -10.28 -23.67 5.27
CA LEU A 358 -11.30 -23.77 6.31
C LEU A 358 -10.69 -23.56 7.69
N ILE A 359 -11.17 -22.57 8.41
CA ILE A 359 -10.82 -22.34 9.81
C ILE A 359 -11.94 -22.86 10.71
N GLU A 360 -11.57 -23.81 11.56
CA GLU A 360 -12.50 -24.47 12.48
C GLU A 360 -12.17 -24.14 13.93
N ALA A 361 -13.20 -24.09 14.76
CA ALA A 361 -13.05 -24.06 16.20
C ALA A 361 -14.29 -24.68 16.84
N ASP A 362 -14.11 -25.31 18.00
CA ASP A 362 -15.20 -25.89 18.78
C ASP A 362 -16.33 -24.88 19.04
N SER A 363 -17.56 -25.37 18.98
CA SER A 363 -18.77 -24.55 19.14
C SER A 363 -18.81 -23.80 20.47
N ARG A 364 -18.35 -24.41 21.58
CA ARG A 364 -18.32 -23.76 22.90
C ARG A 364 -17.24 -22.68 22.93
N THR A 365 -16.04 -22.98 22.42
CA THR A 365 -14.97 -21.99 22.28
C THR A 365 -15.40 -20.79 21.43
N ARG A 366 -16.13 -21.01 20.33
CA ARG A 366 -16.67 -19.92 19.49
C ARG A 366 -17.71 -19.08 20.23
N PHE A 367 -18.58 -19.72 21.02
CA PHE A 367 -19.55 -19.02 21.86
C PHE A 367 -18.85 -18.18 22.95
N GLU A 368 -17.85 -18.71 23.63
CA GLU A 368 -17.05 -17.95 24.61
C GLU A 368 -16.37 -16.74 23.97
N ARG A 369 -15.78 -16.90 22.77
CA ARG A 369 -15.19 -15.80 22.00
C ARG A 369 -16.24 -14.77 21.58
N HIS A 370 -17.44 -15.21 21.21
CA HIS A 370 -18.57 -14.34 20.86
C HIS A 370 -19.00 -13.49 22.06
N VAL A 371 -19.22 -14.10 23.23
CA VAL A 371 -19.57 -13.39 24.47
C VAL A 371 -18.48 -12.39 24.87
N LYS A 372 -17.20 -12.78 24.84
CA LYS A 372 -16.07 -11.89 25.16
C LYS A 372 -15.96 -10.67 24.22
N ARG A 373 -16.45 -10.78 22.98
CA ARG A 373 -16.38 -9.70 21.98
C ARG A 373 -17.42 -8.59 22.19
N ALA A 374 -18.49 -8.88 22.96
CA ALA A 374 -19.50 -7.93 23.43
C ALA A 374 -19.95 -6.88 22.39
N ARG A 375 -20.50 -7.30 21.24
CA ARG A 375 -21.19 -6.36 20.33
C ARG A 375 -22.65 -6.19 20.76
N SER A 376 -23.21 -5.01 20.51
CA SER A 376 -24.50 -4.53 21.04
C SER A 376 -25.75 -5.35 20.66
N ASP A 377 -25.65 -6.31 19.73
CA ASP A 377 -26.76 -7.16 19.22
C ASP A 377 -26.47 -8.68 19.30
N ASP A 378 -25.58 -9.11 20.20
CA ASP A 378 -25.07 -10.48 20.22
C ASP A 378 -25.97 -11.48 20.99
N ALA A 379 -26.10 -12.71 20.45
CA ALA A 379 -26.77 -13.85 21.12
C ALA A 379 -26.23 -14.07 22.53
N GLN A 380 -27.14 -14.16 23.51
CA GLN A 380 -26.83 -14.23 24.95
C GLN A 380 -26.73 -15.67 25.43
N THR A 381 -27.40 -16.60 24.75
CA THR A 381 -27.39 -18.02 25.10
C THR A 381 -26.71 -18.88 24.02
N PHE A 382 -26.15 -20.02 24.44
CA PHE A 382 -25.57 -20.99 23.51
C PHE A 382 -26.60 -21.50 22.48
N LYS A 383 -27.88 -21.61 22.88
CA LYS A 383 -28.97 -22.01 21.99
C LYS A 383 -29.24 -20.98 20.90
N GLU A 384 -29.25 -19.69 21.24
CA GLU A 384 -29.37 -18.61 20.25
C GLU A 384 -28.16 -18.56 19.33
N PHE A 385 -26.96 -18.76 19.86
CA PHE A 385 -25.73 -18.83 19.06
C PHE A 385 -25.79 -19.97 18.04
N ALA A 386 -26.23 -21.17 18.46
CA ALA A 386 -26.44 -22.31 17.56
C ALA A 386 -27.50 -22.02 16.48
N ARG A 387 -28.57 -21.28 16.82
CA ARG A 387 -29.59 -20.84 15.86
C ARG A 387 -29.01 -19.88 14.82
N LEU A 388 -28.18 -18.92 15.22
CA LEU A 388 -27.50 -18.00 14.30
C LEU A 388 -26.47 -18.70 13.41
N ASP A 389 -25.75 -19.69 13.94
CA ASP A 389 -24.86 -20.54 13.13
C ASP A 389 -25.65 -21.30 12.06
N GLU A 390 -26.82 -21.84 12.41
CA GLU A 390 -27.72 -22.51 11.46
C GLU A 390 -28.22 -21.54 10.39
N GLU A 391 -28.59 -20.31 10.74
CA GLU A 391 -28.91 -19.26 9.75
C GLU A 391 -27.75 -18.97 8.80
N GLN A 392 -26.51 -18.93 9.30
CA GLN A 392 -25.31 -18.74 8.47
C GLN A 392 -25.05 -19.95 7.56
N MET A 393 -25.34 -21.18 8.02
CA MET A 393 -25.20 -22.37 7.18
C MET A 393 -26.17 -22.37 5.99
N ARG A 394 -27.34 -21.72 6.10
CA ARG A 394 -28.31 -21.60 4.98
C ARG A 394 -27.77 -20.86 3.76
N PHE A 395 -26.66 -20.11 3.88
CA PHE A 395 -26.01 -19.53 2.70
C PHE A 395 -25.33 -20.58 1.82
N GLY A 396 -24.98 -21.73 2.40
CA GLY A 396 -24.56 -22.93 1.68
C GLY A 396 -23.07 -23.26 1.76
N ALA A 397 -22.15 -22.28 1.81
CA ALA A 397 -20.71 -22.60 1.81
C ALA A 397 -20.28 -23.40 3.04
N LEU A 398 -20.81 -23.06 4.23
CA LEU A 398 -20.46 -23.75 5.46
C LEU A 398 -21.02 -25.19 5.54
N ARG A 399 -22.13 -25.49 4.85
CA ARG A 399 -22.70 -26.87 4.78
C ARG A 399 -21.74 -27.86 4.15
N VAL A 400 -20.94 -27.36 3.21
CA VAL A 400 -20.01 -28.16 2.40
C VAL A 400 -18.56 -27.76 2.65
N ALA A 401 -18.27 -27.05 3.74
CA ALA A 401 -16.94 -26.47 3.99
C ALA A 401 -15.81 -27.52 3.88
N HIS A 402 -16.00 -28.70 4.46
CA HIS A 402 -15.04 -29.80 4.35
C HIS A 402 -14.95 -30.41 2.95
N GLU A 403 -16.00 -30.35 2.15
CA GLU A 403 -16.01 -30.85 0.77
C GLU A 403 -15.20 -29.93 -0.15
N ILE A 404 -15.21 -28.63 0.14
CA ILE A 404 -14.64 -27.59 -0.73
C ILE A 404 -13.28 -27.05 -0.26
N ALA A 405 -12.87 -27.33 0.97
CA ALA A 405 -11.60 -26.88 1.52
C ALA A 405 -10.42 -27.70 1.00
N ASP A 406 -9.36 -27.00 0.58
CA ASP A 406 -8.07 -27.59 0.25
C ASP A 406 -7.25 -27.82 1.54
N VAL A 407 -7.41 -26.94 2.54
CA VAL A 407 -6.74 -27.05 3.85
C VAL A 407 -7.70 -26.77 5.00
N VAL A 408 -7.53 -27.49 6.10
CA VAL A 408 -8.28 -27.27 7.34
C VAL A 408 -7.33 -26.85 8.46
N VAL A 409 -7.56 -25.68 9.04
CA VAL A 409 -6.83 -25.15 10.19
C VAL A 409 -7.75 -25.16 11.41
N ARG A 410 -7.39 -25.97 12.42
CA ARG A 410 -8.10 -25.98 13.70
C ARG A 410 -7.57 -24.91 14.63
N ASN A 411 -8.47 -24.15 15.25
CA ASN A 411 -8.21 -23.07 16.19
C ASN A 411 -8.83 -23.37 17.55
N ASP A 412 -8.48 -24.55 18.09
CA ASP A 412 -8.92 -25.06 19.39
C ASP A 412 -7.83 -24.91 20.48
N SER A 413 -6.69 -24.33 20.13
CA SER A 413 -5.52 -24.15 21.01
C SER A 413 -5.34 -22.70 21.46
N ASP A 414 -4.25 -22.42 22.16
CA ASP A 414 -3.81 -21.04 22.44
C ASP A 414 -3.46 -20.26 21.16
N LEU A 415 -3.40 -18.94 21.30
CA LEU A 415 -3.20 -18.01 20.19
C LEU A 415 -1.83 -18.20 19.49
N LEU A 416 -0.77 -18.50 20.24
CA LEU A 416 0.57 -18.71 19.66
C LEU A 416 0.62 -19.99 18.84
N SER A 417 -0.02 -21.06 19.32
CA SER A 417 -0.17 -22.30 18.56
C SER A 417 -0.98 -22.10 17.28
N TYR A 418 -2.01 -21.27 17.32
CA TYR A 418 -2.76 -20.91 16.12
C TYR A 418 -1.90 -20.13 15.12
N PHE A 419 -1.12 -19.15 15.58
CA PHE A 419 -0.17 -18.40 14.74
C PHE A 419 0.89 -19.28 14.08
N ARG A 420 1.44 -20.26 14.81
CA ARG A 420 2.39 -21.24 14.22
C ARG A 420 1.76 -22.05 13.08
N ARG A 421 0.53 -22.53 13.27
CA ARG A 421 -0.20 -23.27 12.23
C ARG A 421 -0.44 -22.42 10.98
N ILE A 422 -0.69 -21.12 11.15
CA ILE A 422 -0.85 -20.19 10.02
C ILE A 422 0.48 -20.04 9.26
N ASP A 423 1.60 -19.86 9.96
CA ASP A 423 2.91 -19.79 9.33
C ASP A 423 3.26 -21.07 8.55
N GLU A 424 3.02 -22.24 9.15
CA GLU A 424 3.23 -23.55 8.52
C GLU A 424 2.39 -23.71 7.25
N LEU A 425 1.11 -23.34 7.31
CA LEU A 425 0.21 -23.36 6.15
C LEU A 425 0.75 -22.50 5.01
N VAL A 426 1.11 -21.25 5.28
CA VAL A 426 1.60 -20.34 4.24
C VAL A 426 2.94 -20.80 3.69
N SER A 427 3.78 -21.45 4.50
CA SER A 427 5.06 -22.01 4.01
C SER A 427 4.90 -23.22 3.09
N THR A 428 3.77 -23.93 3.16
CA THR A 428 3.54 -25.18 2.44
C THR A 428 2.52 -25.05 1.30
N ILE A 429 1.85 -23.90 1.17
CA ILE A 429 0.67 -23.73 0.30
C ILE A 429 0.92 -24.04 -1.17
N ASP A 430 2.12 -23.74 -1.67
CA ASP A 430 2.58 -24.03 -3.03
C ASP A 430 2.70 -25.52 -3.33
N THR A 431 3.03 -26.31 -2.31
CA THR A 431 3.33 -27.74 -2.44
C THR A 431 2.12 -28.63 -2.20
N LEU A 432 0.99 -28.03 -1.77
CA LEU A 432 -0.21 -28.78 -1.51
C LEU A 432 -0.81 -29.30 -2.82
N PRO A 433 -1.07 -30.62 -2.92
CA PRO A 433 -1.65 -31.19 -4.13
C PRO A 433 -2.99 -30.51 -4.46
N TYR A 434 -3.18 -30.16 -5.73
CA TYR A 434 -4.45 -29.67 -6.23
C TYR A 434 -5.43 -30.83 -6.38
N GLY A 435 -6.58 -30.71 -5.73
CA GLY A 435 -7.73 -31.60 -5.92
C GLY A 435 -7.76 -32.84 -5.02
N ARG A 436 -8.98 -33.37 -4.84
CA ARG A 436 -9.22 -34.63 -4.12
C ARG A 436 -9.09 -35.82 -5.07
N GLN A 437 -8.43 -36.89 -4.62
CA GLN A 437 -8.23 -38.11 -5.41
C GLN A 437 -9.52 -38.92 -5.68
N SER A 438 -10.62 -38.67 -4.97
CA SER A 438 -11.89 -39.36 -5.21
C SER A 438 -13.11 -38.46 -4.90
N PRO A 439 -14.14 -38.45 -5.76
CA PRO A 439 -15.41 -37.80 -5.49
C PRO A 439 -16.01 -38.26 -4.15
N SER A 440 -16.62 -37.36 -3.39
CA SER A 440 -17.34 -37.74 -2.17
C SER A 440 -18.68 -38.43 -2.47
N GLU A 441 -19.29 -39.02 -1.44
CA GLU A 441 -20.65 -39.57 -1.55
C GLU A 441 -21.66 -38.50 -1.98
N LEU A 442 -21.52 -37.28 -1.47
CA LEU A 442 -22.34 -36.14 -1.85
C LEU A 442 -22.15 -35.80 -3.33
N HIS A 443 -20.90 -35.67 -3.77
CA HIS A 443 -20.58 -35.35 -5.16
C HIS A 443 -21.19 -36.36 -6.14
N ARG A 444 -21.01 -37.66 -5.86
CA ARG A 444 -21.59 -38.74 -6.67
C ARG A 444 -23.12 -38.72 -6.68
N SER A 445 -23.74 -38.48 -5.51
CA SER A 445 -25.19 -38.38 -5.39
C SER A 445 -25.75 -37.20 -6.21
N LEU A 446 -25.09 -36.04 -6.18
CA LEU A 446 -25.48 -34.87 -6.95
C LEU A 446 -25.29 -35.08 -8.46
N ARG A 447 -24.19 -35.74 -8.89
CA ARG A 447 -23.98 -36.14 -10.29
C ARG A 447 -25.10 -37.06 -10.80
N ALA A 448 -25.47 -38.05 -9.99
CA ALA A 448 -26.58 -38.97 -10.30
C ALA A 448 -27.91 -38.21 -10.43
N LEU A 449 -28.24 -37.33 -9.48
CA LEU A 449 -29.44 -36.48 -9.56
C LEU A 449 -29.45 -35.59 -10.81
N ARG A 450 -28.32 -34.97 -11.18
CA ARG A 450 -28.23 -34.16 -12.40
C ARG A 450 -28.48 -35.00 -13.66
N LYS A 451 -27.94 -36.22 -13.72
CA LYS A 451 -28.15 -37.14 -14.86
C LYS A 451 -29.58 -37.65 -14.95
N ILE A 452 -30.22 -37.93 -13.82
CA ILE A 452 -31.63 -38.37 -13.78
C ILE A 452 -32.58 -37.24 -14.24
N GLY A 453 -32.27 -35.98 -13.94
CA GLY A 453 -33.01 -34.82 -14.44
C GLY A 453 -34.41 -34.60 -13.85
N ARG A 454 -34.86 -35.48 -12.95
CA ARG A 454 -36.15 -35.40 -12.24
C ARG A 454 -35.98 -35.71 -10.74
N ALA A 455 -37.09 -35.63 -10.01
CA ALA A 455 -37.11 -36.15 -8.64
C ALA A 455 -36.86 -37.66 -8.66
N ALA A 456 -35.96 -38.13 -7.79
CA ALA A 456 -35.51 -39.52 -7.75
C ALA A 456 -35.47 -40.05 -6.31
N THR A 457 -35.82 -41.31 -6.15
CA THR A 457 -35.68 -42.05 -4.90
C THR A 457 -34.22 -42.34 -4.59
N CYS A 458 -33.88 -42.61 -3.34
CA CYS A 458 -32.53 -43.02 -2.97
C CYS A 458 -32.07 -44.34 -3.63
N ASP A 459 -33.01 -45.18 -4.07
CA ASP A 459 -32.74 -46.42 -4.81
C ASP A 459 -32.34 -46.12 -6.26
N GLU A 460 -33.10 -45.25 -6.94
CA GLU A 460 -32.76 -44.78 -8.29
C GLU A 460 -31.40 -44.06 -8.31
N ILE A 461 -31.11 -43.25 -7.28
CA ILE A 461 -29.81 -42.57 -7.14
C ILE A 461 -28.70 -43.62 -6.92
N ALA A 462 -28.92 -44.63 -6.07
CA ALA A 462 -27.94 -45.68 -5.83
C ALA A 462 -27.62 -46.46 -7.11
N ALA A 463 -28.65 -46.86 -7.87
CA ALA A 463 -28.48 -47.52 -9.16
C ALA A 463 -27.67 -46.66 -10.14
N MET A 464 -28.02 -45.37 -10.28
CA MET A 464 -27.30 -44.45 -11.16
C MET A 464 -25.83 -44.25 -10.75
N THR A 465 -25.53 -44.17 -9.44
CA THR A 465 -24.13 -44.10 -8.97
C THR A 465 -23.34 -45.38 -9.26
N ALA A 466 -23.99 -46.54 -9.21
CA ALA A 466 -23.37 -47.82 -9.54
C ALA A 466 -23.05 -47.93 -11.03
N GLU A 467 -23.98 -47.49 -11.90
CA GLU A 467 -23.74 -47.39 -13.36
C GLU A 467 -22.56 -46.47 -13.70
N GLN A 468 -22.29 -45.46 -12.87
CA GLN A 468 -21.18 -44.52 -13.03
C GLN A 468 -19.84 -45.06 -12.47
N GLY A 469 -19.79 -46.33 -12.05
CA GLY A 469 -18.57 -47.00 -11.58
C GLY A 469 -18.21 -46.75 -10.11
N PHE A 470 -18.99 -45.94 -9.37
CA PHE A 470 -18.72 -45.61 -7.97
C PHE A 470 -20.02 -45.63 -7.14
N ALA A 471 -20.46 -46.83 -6.76
CA ALA A 471 -21.73 -47.03 -6.07
C ALA A 471 -21.80 -46.32 -4.71
N VAL A 472 -22.92 -45.63 -4.45
CA VAL A 472 -23.27 -45.09 -3.13
C VAL A 472 -24.53 -45.78 -2.63
N ARG A 473 -24.47 -46.33 -1.42
CA ARG A 473 -25.61 -47.04 -0.81
C ARG A 473 -26.76 -46.07 -0.56
N LYS A 474 -28.00 -46.57 -0.66
CA LYS A 474 -29.26 -45.83 -0.39
C LYS A 474 -29.20 -44.96 0.87
N TYR A 475 -28.78 -45.54 2.00
CA TYR A 475 -28.69 -44.83 3.28
C TYR A 475 -27.69 -43.66 3.22
N ASN A 476 -26.56 -43.85 2.54
CA ASN A 476 -25.52 -42.84 2.40
C ASN A 476 -25.99 -41.70 1.47
N ASN A 477 -26.73 -42.01 0.40
CA ASN A 477 -27.38 -41.00 -0.45
C ASN A 477 -28.30 -40.09 0.38
N ASN A 478 -29.19 -40.69 1.18
CA ASN A 478 -30.08 -39.94 2.05
C ASN A 478 -29.32 -39.06 3.05
N ARG A 479 -28.29 -39.62 3.70
CA ARG A 479 -27.45 -38.88 4.66
C ARG A 479 -26.77 -37.67 4.00
N ALA A 480 -26.14 -37.87 2.85
CA ALA A 480 -25.40 -36.84 2.13
C ALA A 480 -26.32 -35.75 1.58
N LEU A 481 -27.43 -36.11 0.95
CA LEU A 481 -28.35 -35.14 0.35
C LEU A 481 -29.16 -34.37 1.40
N LYS A 482 -29.51 -35.03 2.52
CA LYS A 482 -30.20 -34.37 3.65
C LYS A 482 -29.34 -33.29 4.30
N SER A 483 -28.01 -33.40 4.28
CA SER A 483 -27.13 -32.40 4.90
C SER A 483 -26.95 -31.13 4.08
N VAL A 484 -27.50 -31.08 2.87
CA VAL A 484 -27.39 -29.92 1.94
C VAL A 484 -28.73 -29.51 1.34
N PRO A 485 -29.75 -29.19 2.16
CA PRO A 485 -31.11 -28.90 1.69
C PRO A 485 -31.17 -27.70 0.72
N GLU A 486 -30.18 -26.80 0.79
CA GLU A 486 -30.04 -25.65 -0.10
C GLU A 486 -29.70 -26.05 -1.55
N PHE A 487 -29.09 -27.24 -1.74
CA PHE A 487 -28.59 -27.75 -3.02
C PHE A 487 -29.36 -28.98 -3.53
N ALA A 488 -29.97 -29.74 -2.63
CA ALA A 488 -30.84 -30.88 -2.95
C ALA A 488 -32.13 -30.83 -2.11
N THR A 489 -33.26 -30.59 -2.77
CA THR A 489 -34.57 -30.49 -2.11
C THR A 489 -35.15 -31.88 -1.88
N ARG A 490 -35.46 -32.17 -0.61
CA ARG A 490 -36.20 -33.36 -0.20
C ARG A 490 -37.69 -33.13 -0.44
N LEU A 491 -38.33 -34.07 -1.15
CA LEU A 491 -39.75 -34.05 -1.46
C LEU A 491 -40.42 -35.20 -0.71
N GLU A 492 -41.23 -34.88 0.30
CA GLU A 492 -42.01 -35.85 1.06
C GLU A 492 -43.49 -35.68 0.77
N LYS A 493 -44.12 -36.75 0.26
CA LYS A 493 -45.57 -36.89 0.22
C LYS A 493 -45.97 -38.00 1.18
N ARG A 494 -47.07 -37.81 1.89
CA ARG A 494 -47.55 -38.74 2.93
C ARG A 494 -47.89 -40.09 2.28
N GLY A 495 -47.10 -41.13 2.57
CA GLY A 495 -47.26 -42.48 2.02
C GLY A 495 -46.34 -42.85 0.85
N ASP A 496 -45.57 -41.90 0.31
CA ASP A 496 -44.64 -42.14 -0.81
C ASP A 496 -43.21 -42.41 -0.35
N LEU A 497 -42.42 -43.06 -1.21
CA LEU A 497 -40.97 -43.16 -1.03
C LEU A 497 -40.34 -41.76 -1.02
N LEU A 498 -39.24 -41.61 -0.28
CA LEU A 498 -38.53 -40.35 -0.16
C LEU A 498 -37.81 -40.02 -1.48
N HIS A 499 -38.08 -38.82 -2.02
CA HIS A 499 -37.47 -38.34 -3.26
C HIS A 499 -36.57 -37.13 -3.00
N TYR A 500 -35.52 -37.02 -3.81
CA TYR A 500 -34.66 -35.84 -3.90
C TYR A 500 -34.71 -35.25 -5.30
N ARG A 501 -34.59 -33.92 -5.38
CA ARG A 501 -34.39 -33.18 -6.63
C ARG A 501 -33.27 -32.17 -6.43
N LEU A 502 -32.46 -31.94 -7.47
CA LEU A 502 -31.49 -30.87 -7.46
C LEU A 502 -32.20 -29.51 -7.35
N SER A 503 -31.76 -28.64 -6.43
CA SER A 503 -32.29 -27.28 -6.31
C SER A 503 -31.75 -26.39 -7.44
N PRO A 504 -32.29 -25.16 -7.64
CA PRO A 504 -31.72 -24.21 -8.59
C PRO A 504 -30.24 -23.86 -8.34
N ARG A 505 -29.78 -23.98 -7.08
CA ARG A 505 -28.37 -23.73 -6.68
C ARG A 505 -27.51 -25.00 -6.74
N GLY A 506 -28.12 -26.17 -6.78
CA GLY A 506 -27.42 -27.45 -6.85
C GLY A 506 -26.42 -27.59 -8.01
N PRO A 507 -26.69 -27.07 -9.24
CA PRO A 507 -25.71 -27.07 -10.32
C PRO A 507 -24.40 -26.36 -9.98
N ALA A 508 -24.44 -25.26 -9.21
CA ALA A 508 -23.23 -24.52 -8.83
C ALA A 508 -22.36 -25.32 -7.86
N LEU A 509 -22.96 -25.98 -6.86
CA LEU A 509 -22.22 -26.90 -5.99
C LEU A 509 -21.61 -28.04 -6.78
N LEU A 510 -22.38 -28.64 -7.68
CA LEU A 510 -21.89 -29.73 -8.50
C LEU A 510 -20.71 -29.29 -9.37
N GLN A 511 -20.78 -28.12 -9.98
CA GLN A 511 -19.68 -27.55 -10.76
C GLN A 511 -18.44 -27.26 -9.90
N LEU A 512 -18.61 -26.74 -8.68
CA LEU A 512 -17.49 -26.52 -7.76
C LEU A 512 -16.81 -27.84 -7.38
N LEU A 513 -17.60 -28.87 -7.04
CA LEU A 513 -17.07 -30.19 -6.72
C LEU A 513 -16.41 -30.87 -7.94
N ASP A 514 -16.96 -30.67 -9.13
CA ASP A 514 -16.35 -31.11 -10.39
C ASP A 514 -14.97 -30.45 -10.58
N LEU A 515 -14.86 -29.14 -10.34
CA LEU A 515 -13.61 -28.37 -10.44
C LEU A 515 -12.57 -28.84 -9.40
N ILE A 516 -12.98 -29.19 -8.19
CA ILE A 516 -12.09 -29.70 -7.13
C ILE A 516 -11.64 -31.13 -7.41
N ALA A 517 -12.47 -31.94 -8.07
CA ALA A 517 -12.19 -33.35 -8.35
C ALA A 517 -11.35 -33.56 -9.62
N MET A 518 -11.12 -32.53 -10.44
CA MET A 518 -10.24 -32.63 -11.60
C MET A 518 -8.77 -32.77 -11.16
N PRO A 519 -8.03 -33.77 -11.66
CA PRO A 519 -6.59 -33.83 -11.44
C PRO A 519 -5.94 -32.62 -12.12
N ALA A 520 -4.95 -32.00 -11.46
CA ALA A 520 -4.14 -30.97 -12.09
C ALA A 520 -3.51 -31.58 -13.37
N SER A 521 -3.92 -31.07 -14.53
CA SER A 521 -3.35 -31.47 -15.81
C SER A 521 -1.86 -31.17 -15.78
N THR A 522 -1.04 -32.23 -15.83
CA THR A 522 0.38 -32.15 -16.12
C THR A 522 0.52 -31.83 -17.61
N GLU A 523 0.31 -30.57 -18.00
CA GLU A 523 0.80 -30.10 -19.29
C GLU A 523 2.30 -29.88 -19.18
N THR A 524 2.98 -30.95 -19.55
CA THR A 524 4.34 -30.99 -20.06
C THR A 524 4.53 -29.87 -21.09
N VAL A 525 5.49 -28.99 -20.84
CA VAL A 525 6.08 -28.14 -21.88
C VAL A 525 6.68 -29.08 -22.92
N GLY A 526 5.93 -29.32 -24.00
CA GLY A 526 6.41 -30.05 -25.15
C GLY A 526 7.58 -29.28 -25.75
N ALA A 527 8.75 -29.91 -25.71
CA ALA A 527 9.89 -29.55 -26.54
C ALA A 527 9.42 -29.47 -28.00
N HIS A 528 9.52 -28.29 -28.62
CA HIS A 528 9.52 -28.21 -30.07
C HIS A 528 10.81 -28.88 -30.57
N PRO A 529 10.72 -29.86 -31.48
CA PRO A 529 11.90 -30.46 -32.08
C PRO A 529 12.53 -29.44 -33.03
N SER A 530 13.86 -29.38 -32.96
CA SER A 530 14.71 -28.76 -33.96
C SER A 530 14.61 -29.60 -35.24
N GLU A 531 14.09 -29.01 -36.30
CA GLU A 531 14.58 -29.10 -37.69
C GLU A 531 13.81 -28.13 -38.59
#